data_AF-A0A382FVN8-F1
#
_entry.id   AF-A0A382FVN8-F1
#
_cell.length_a   1.000
_cell.length_b   1.000
_cell.length_c   1.000
_cell.angle_alpha   90.00
_cell.angle_beta   90.00
_cell.angle_gamma   90.00
#
_symmetry.space_group_name_H-M   'P 1'
#
loop_
_entity.id
_entity.type
_entity.pdbx_description
1 polymer ?
#
loop_
_entity_poly.entity_id
_entity_poly.type
_entity_poly.pdbx_seq_one_letter_code
_entity_poly.pdbx_strand_id
1 'polypeptide(L)'
;HVTHYRSPLRRYLRYFSRFADPDAPDPTIVNPAKLEPRRSAEVCGQCHSFGVWDDEEAYRTNGFAYRAGDVLEEERSVFGYTSNRQEPQLQELLEGDPNAMEGRFWADGTVRVAGREYNGLLEDVHFSESELTCLTCHSLHGYESPDDQLDPESLGNQSCLGCHTEYTGDVSDHTRHQAASSGSECMNCHMPHTTYGLFSAMRSHRIDNPSAQVSVYSGRPNACNLCHLDQTLEWSSQYLNEWYDQPLVDLDEDERSISAAILWALKGDAVQRTILAWHLGWGPAREASGDGWIAPYLAQLLTDPYSATRQVAYRSITRLPGFSGFTYDYVASGPEIGRKANEAIQRWMGVPAPVPTGYHLLIGADGQINLSEWTRLLGQRDERPLTIRE
;
A
#
# COMPACT_ATOMS: atom_id res chain seq x y z
N HIS A 1 11.59 -32.45 -6.63
CA HIS A 1 11.10 -32.70 -8.00
C HIS A 1 12.17 -33.05 -9.04
N VAL A 2 13.01 -32.10 -9.50
CA VAL A 2 13.92 -32.29 -10.66
C VAL A 2 14.82 -33.52 -10.55
N THR A 3 15.52 -33.69 -9.42
CA THR A 3 16.38 -34.85 -9.18
C THR A 3 15.61 -36.17 -9.25
N HIS A 4 14.38 -36.21 -8.73
CA HIS A 4 13.53 -37.41 -8.75
C HIS A 4 13.22 -37.83 -10.19
N TYR A 5 12.85 -36.87 -11.05
CA TYR A 5 12.47 -37.10 -12.44
C TYR A 5 13.62 -37.05 -13.44
N ARG A 6 14.89 -36.98 -12.99
CA ARG A 6 16.04 -37.27 -13.86
C ARG A 6 15.98 -38.70 -14.42
N SER A 7 15.42 -39.64 -13.65
CA SER A 7 15.20 -41.02 -14.08
C SER A 7 14.07 -41.11 -15.13
N PRO A 8 14.36 -41.61 -16.36
CA PRO A 8 13.32 -41.85 -17.36
C PRO A 8 12.22 -42.79 -16.86
N LEU A 9 12.58 -43.81 -16.07
CA LEU A 9 11.63 -44.77 -15.51
C LEU A 9 10.57 -44.07 -14.63
N ARG A 10 11.00 -43.19 -13.73
CA ARG A 10 10.09 -42.43 -12.85
C ARG A 10 9.18 -41.50 -13.65
N ARG A 11 9.68 -40.90 -14.74
CA ARG A 11 8.84 -40.08 -15.66
C ARG A 11 7.77 -40.92 -16.34
N TYR A 12 8.11 -42.08 -16.88
CA TYR A 12 7.14 -42.97 -17.51
C TYR A 12 6.12 -43.53 -16.51
N LEU A 13 6.57 -43.97 -15.32
CA LEU A 13 5.65 -44.42 -14.27
C LEU A 13 4.65 -43.33 -13.88
N ARG A 14 5.11 -42.06 -13.75
CA ARG A 14 4.23 -40.93 -13.47
C ARG A 14 3.28 -40.61 -14.62
N TYR A 15 3.74 -40.69 -15.88
CA TYR A 15 2.88 -40.50 -17.04
C TYR A 15 1.78 -41.57 -17.09
N PHE A 16 2.13 -42.84 -16.89
CA PHE A 16 1.17 -43.93 -16.95
C PHE A 16 0.22 -43.97 -15.74
N SER A 17 0.66 -43.55 -14.56
CA SER A 17 -0.22 -43.46 -13.38
C SER A 17 -1.40 -42.50 -13.61
N ARG A 18 -1.21 -41.46 -14.43
CA ARG A 18 -2.29 -40.50 -14.77
C ARG A 18 -3.42 -41.11 -15.61
N PHE A 19 -3.20 -42.25 -16.28
CA PHE A 19 -4.30 -42.96 -16.96
C PHE A 19 -5.17 -43.76 -15.99
N ALA A 20 -4.61 -44.18 -14.85
CA ALA A 20 -5.35 -44.87 -13.81
C ALA A 20 -6.09 -43.88 -12.90
N ASP A 21 -5.47 -42.75 -12.60
CA ASP A 21 -6.04 -41.65 -11.82
C ASP A 21 -5.49 -40.31 -12.37
N PRO A 22 -6.27 -39.58 -13.18
CA PRO A 22 -5.87 -38.30 -13.77
C PRO A 22 -5.49 -37.24 -12.73
N ASP A 23 -6.08 -37.32 -11.53
CA ASP A 23 -5.94 -36.34 -10.46
C ASP A 23 -4.89 -36.74 -9.41
N ALA A 24 -4.24 -37.89 -9.59
CA ALA A 24 -3.20 -38.38 -8.69
C ALA A 24 -2.11 -37.30 -8.50
N PRO A 25 -1.84 -36.84 -7.26
CA PRO A 25 -0.86 -35.78 -7.01
C PRO A 25 0.57 -36.23 -7.34
N ASP A 26 1.44 -35.27 -7.69
CA ASP A 26 2.87 -35.54 -7.82
C ASP A 26 3.48 -35.50 -6.41
N PRO A 27 3.97 -36.63 -5.85
CA PRO A 27 4.46 -36.66 -4.47
C PRO A 27 5.75 -35.86 -4.26
N THR A 28 6.30 -35.25 -5.33
CA THR A 28 7.52 -34.45 -5.28
C THR A 28 7.28 -32.96 -5.48
N ILE A 29 6.01 -32.55 -5.58
CA ILE A 29 5.55 -31.16 -5.67
C ILE A 29 4.56 -30.93 -4.54
N VAL A 30 4.75 -29.84 -3.81
CA VAL A 30 3.78 -29.36 -2.83
C VAL A 30 2.86 -28.37 -3.52
N ASN A 31 1.55 -28.55 -3.34
CA ASN A 31 0.54 -27.59 -3.77
C ASN A 31 0.09 -26.79 -2.54
N PRO A 32 0.35 -25.47 -2.46
CA PRO A 32 -0.01 -24.68 -1.28
C PRO A 32 -1.51 -24.70 -0.97
N ALA A 33 -2.38 -24.84 -1.99
CA ALA A 33 -3.83 -24.96 -1.79
C ALA A 33 -4.27 -26.21 -1.02
N LYS A 34 -3.35 -27.16 -0.78
CA LYS A 34 -3.59 -28.40 -0.02
C LYS A 34 -2.87 -28.44 1.33
N LEU A 35 -2.19 -27.35 1.70
CA LEU A 35 -1.52 -27.22 3.00
C LEU A 35 -2.46 -26.60 4.03
N GLU A 36 -2.19 -26.79 5.33
CA GLU A 36 -2.87 -25.98 6.34
C GLU A 36 -2.60 -24.48 6.14
N PRO A 37 -3.53 -23.59 6.54
CA PRO A 37 -3.48 -22.17 6.19
C PRO A 37 -2.13 -21.49 6.45
N ARG A 38 -1.53 -21.74 7.61
CA ARG A 38 -0.21 -21.18 7.95
C ARG A 38 0.91 -21.66 7.03
N ARG A 39 1.00 -22.97 6.75
CA ARG A 39 2.01 -23.49 5.82
C ARG A 39 1.78 -23.04 4.39
N SER A 40 0.53 -22.85 3.98
CA SER A 40 0.20 -22.27 2.68
C SER A 40 0.74 -20.84 2.56
N ALA A 41 0.45 -19.99 3.54
CA ALA A 41 0.92 -18.60 3.56
C ALA A 41 2.45 -18.49 3.62
N GLU A 42 3.12 -19.39 4.36
CA GLU A 42 4.58 -19.43 4.46
C GLU A 42 5.28 -19.70 3.12
N VAL A 43 4.64 -20.39 2.17
CA VAL A 43 5.20 -20.56 0.82
C VAL A 43 5.42 -19.21 0.15
N CYS A 44 4.47 -18.28 0.29
CA CYS A 44 4.58 -16.91 -0.19
C CYS A 44 5.51 -16.09 0.71
N GLY A 45 5.41 -16.31 2.03
CA GLY A 45 6.26 -15.68 3.06
C GLY A 45 7.75 -15.95 2.86
N GLN A 46 8.15 -17.03 2.18
CA GLN A 46 9.56 -17.26 1.81
C GLN A 46 10.19 -16.03 1.14
N CYS A 47 9.44 -15.35 0.27
CA CYS A 47 9.90 -14.19 -0.47
C CYS A 47 9.24 -12.89 -0.01
N HIS A 48 7.94 -12.93 0.30
CA HIS A 48 7.14 -11.76 0.67
C HIS A 48 7.19 -11.45 2.18
N SER A 49 8.35 -11.63 2.81
CA SER A 49 8.56 -11.36 4.23
C SER A 49 9.85 -10.62 4.55
N PHE A 50 9.83 -9.90 5.66
CA PHE A 50 10.97 -9.21 6.21
C PHE A 50 11.66 -10.09 7.23
N GLY A 51 12.97 -10.22 7.11
CA GLY A 51 13.75 -11.11 7.97
C GLY A 51 15.14 -11.35 7.43
N VAL A 52 15.89 -12.23 8.09
CA VAL A 52 17.24 -12.65 7.70
C VAL A 52 17.33 -14.17 7.69
N TRP A 53 18.26 -14.71 6.91
CA TRP A 53 18.56 -16.14 6.93
C TRP A 53 19.39 -16.48 8.15
N ASP A 54 19.08 -17.58 8.84
CA ASP A 54 19.80 -17.95 10.06
C ASP A 54 21.25 -18.40 9.76
N ASP A 55 21.48 -18.99 8.58
CA ASP A 55 22.80 -19.27 8.03
C ASP A 55 22.97 -18.62 6.64
N GLU A 56 23.46 -17.39 6.63
CA GLU A 56 23.70 -16.66 5.38
C GLU A 56 24.77 -17.31 4.49
N GLU A 57 25.77 -18.00 5.07
CA GLU A 57 26.84 -18.63 4.28
C GLU A 57 26.31 -19.87 3.55
N ALA A 58 25.52 -20.69 4.24
CA ALA A 58 24.82 -21.81 3.62
C ALA A 58 23.84 -21.32 2.56
N TYR A 59 23.09 -20.25 2.82
CA TYR A 59 22.21 -19.64 1.81
C TYR A 59 22.99 -19.20 0.57
N ARG A 60 24.11 -18.47 0.74
CA ARG A 60 24.96 -18.02 -0.39
C ARG A 60 25.56 -19.17 -1.19
N THR A 61 25.83 -20.30 -0.55
CA THR A 61 26.49 -21.46 -1.18
C THR A 61 25.50 -22.42 -1.83
N ASN A 62 24.36 -22.68 -1.16
CA ASN A 62 23.43 -23.75 -1.50
C ASN A 62 22.04 -23.25 -1.93
N GLY A 63 21.77 -21.96 -1.81
CA GLY A 63 20.45 -21.35 -2.03
C GLY A 63 19.51 -21.56 -0.86
N PHE A 64 18.20 -21.41 -1.11
CA PHE A 64 17.17 -21.55 -0.08
C PHE A 64 17.17 -22.96 0.53
N ALA A 65 17.20 -23.04 1.86
CA ALA A 65 17.03 -24.28 2.61
C ALA A 65 15.56 -24.70 2.67
N TYR A 66 14.68 -23.75 3.02
CA TYR A 66 13.22 -23.89 3.01
C TYR A 66 12.66 -24.58 1.76
N ARG A 67 11.76 -25.54 1.97
CA ARG A 67 10.91 -26.13 0.93
C ARG A 67 9.46 -25.87 1.28
N ALA A 68 8.63 -25.69 0.25
CA ALA A 68 7.19 -25.51 0.43
C ALA A 68 6.61 -26.66 1.27
N GLY A 69 5.89 -26.34 2.34
CA GLY A 69 5.37 -27.29 3.33
C GLY A 69 6.21 -27.41 4.61
N ASP A 70 7.46 -26.93 4.61
CA ASP A 70 8.28 -26.83 5.82
C ASP A 70 7.80 -25.66 6.71
N VAL A 71 8.40 -25.54 7.90
CA VAL A 71 8.21 -24.39 8.79
C VAL A 71 9.17 -23.27 8.39
N LEU A 72 8.64 -22.13 7.91
CA LEU A 72 9.50 -21.05 7.42
C LEU A 72 10.47 -20.51 8.48
N GLU A 73 9.97 -20.35 9.71
CA GLU A 73 10.74 -19.82 10.85
C GLU A 73 11.81 -20.79 11.39
N GLU A 74 11.86 -22.04 10.91
CA GLU A 74 12.96 -22.97 11.22
C GLU A 74 14.19 -22.75 10.30
N GLU A 75 14.00 -22.04 9.18
CA GLU A 75 15.03 -21.86 8.14
C GLU A 75 15.46 -20.39 8.00
N ARG A 76 14.68 -19.46 8.54
CA ARG A 76 14.98 -18.03 8.58
C ARG A 76 14.20 -17.32 9.69
N SER A 77 14.79 -16.27 10.22
CA SER A 77 14.07 -15.32 11.06
C SER A 77 13.09 -14.49 10.21
N VAL A 78 11.86 -14.30 10.70
CA VAL A 78 10.85 -13.38 10.14
C VAL A 78 10.54 -12.32 11.20
N PHE A 79 10.81 -11.05 10.90
CA PHE A 79 10.65 -9.94 11.84
C PHE A 79 9.34 -9.20 11.56
N GLY A 80 8.38 -9.29 12.48
CA GLY A 80 7.23 -8.40 12.54
C GLY A 80 7.58 -7.09 13.26
N TYR A 81 6.71 -6.09 13.16
CA TYR A 81 6.86 -4.85 13.90
C TYR A 81 6.91 -5.08 15.42
N THR A 82 6.10 -6.03 15.91
CA THR A 82 6.01 -6.44 17.31
C THR A 82 7.10 -7.43 17.74
N SER A 83 8.02 -7.82 16.86
CA SER A 83 9.14 -8.71 17.21
C SER A 83 9.99 -8.13 18.34
N ASN A 84 10.59 -9.01 19.14
CA ASN A 84 11.39 -8.59 20.27
C ASN A 84 12.67 -7.90 19.78
N ARG A 85 12.79 -6.58 20.06
CA ARG A 85 13.94 -5.76 19.68
C ARG A 85 15.27 -6.17 20.33
N GLN A 86 15.24 -7.14 21.25
CA GLN A 86 16.43 -7.72 21.88
C GLN A 86 16.91 -9.01 21.18
N GLU A 87 16.21 -9.49 20.16
CA GLU A 87 16.67 -10.62 19.35
C GLU A 87 18.02 -10.30 18.71
N PRO A 88 19.06 -11.15 18.87
CA PRO A 88 20.41 -10.85 18.38
C PRO A 88 20.47 -10.53 16.89
N GLN A 89 19.78 -11.31 16.04
CA GLN A 89 19.76 -11.08 14.61
C GLN A 89 19.11 -9.74 14.24
N LEU A 90 18.07 -9.32 14.97
CA LEU A 90 17.44 -8.02 14.75
C LEU A 90 18.32 -6.88 15.25
N GLN A 91 19.07 -7.05 16.34
CA GLN A 91 20.05 -6.05 16.79
C GLN A 91 21.17 -5.86 15.78
N GLU A 92 21.75 -6.95 15.26
CA GLU A 92 22.77 -6.88 14.22
C GLU A 92 22.25 -6.16 12.96
N LEU A 93 21.01 -6.45 12.56
CA LEU A 93 20.36 -5.74 11.46
C LEU A 93 20.21 -4.24 11.74
N LEU A 94 19.80 -3.86 12.95
CA LEU A 94 19.62 -2.47 13.36
C LEU A 94 20.94 -1.72 13.52
N GLU A 95 22.04 -2.40 13.84
CA GLU A 95 23.38 -1.80 13.83
C GLU A 95 23.80 -1.40 12.41
N GLY A 96 23.44 -2.21 11.41
CA GLY A 96 23.72 -1.92 9.99
C GLY A 96 22.72 -0.98 9.31
N ASP A 97 21.45 -1.01 9.72
CA ASP A 97 20.36 -0.16 9.23
C ASP A 97 19.47 0.26 10.41
N PRO A 98 19.79 1.38 11.09
CA PRO A 98 19.03 1.83 12.27
C PRO A 98 17.55 2.14 11.98
N ASN A 99 17.19 2.33 10.72
CA ASN A 99 15.82 2.60 10.29
C ASN A 99 15.16 1.35 9.67
N ALA A 100 15.71 0.15 9.90
CA ALA A 100 15.25 -1.04 9.20
C ALA A 100 13.74 -1.30 9.42
N MET A 101 13.24 -0.98 10.61
CA MET A 101 11.86 -1.20 10.99
C MET A 101 10.98 -0.06 10.49
N GLU A 102 11.34 1.18 10.78
CA GLU A 102 10.60 2.39 10.40
C GLU A 102 10.55 2.58 8.87
N GLY A 103 11.54 2.06 8.15
CA GLY A 103 11.58 2.03 6.69
C GLY A 103 10.67 0.98 6.05
N ARG A 104 10.18 0.00 6.82
CA ARG A 104 9.38 -1.14 6.31
C ARG A 104 7.99 -1.23 6.91
N PHE A 105 7.79 -0.66 8.09
CA PHE A 105 6.52 -0.63 8.80
C PHE A 105 6.15 0.80 9.17
N TRP A 106 4.85 1.06 9.17
CA TRP A 106 4.26 2.20 9.88
C TRP A 106 4.40 1.96 11.39
N ALA A 107 4.28 3.02 12.20
CA ALA A 107 4.43 2.89 13.65
C ALA A 107 3.29 2.10 14.33
N ASP A 108 2.29 1.65 13.59
CA ASP A 108 1.26 0.73 14.04
C ASP A 108 1.53 -0.74 13.67
N GLY A 109 2.63 -1.02 12.96
CA GLY A 109 3.03 -2.33 12.45
C GLY A 109 2.54 -2.68 11.05
N THR A 110 1.71 -1.84 10.44
CA THR A 110 1.26 -2.05 9.07
C THR A 110 2.44 -1.96 8.10
N VAL A 111 2.45 -2.84 7.09
CA VAL A 111 3.48 -2.85 6.04
C VAL A 111 3.46 -1.52 5.28
N ARG A 112 4.60 -0.84 5.29
CA ARG A 112 4.81 0.47 4.66
C ARG A 112 5.43 0.37 3.27
N VAL A 113 6.16 -0.70 3.02
CA VAL A 113 6.87 -0.97 1.77
C VAL A 113 6.55 -2.38 1.28
N ALA A 114 6.27 -2.51 -0.01
CA ALA A 114 5.85 -3.76 -0.63
C ALA A 114 6.93 -4.86 -0.58
N GLY A 115 6.49 -6.08 -0.88
CA GLY A 115 7.31 -7.30 -0.84
C GLY A 115 7.40 -7.90 0.56
N ARG A 116 6.60 -7.42 1.53
CA ARG A 116 6.58 -7.83 2.94
C ARG A 116 5.16 -8.12 3.42
N GLU A 117 4.26 -8.44 2.48
CA GLU A 117 2.83 -8.63 2.72
C GLU A 117 2.54 -9.77 3.70
N TYR A 118 3.42 -10.79 3.77
CA TYR A 118 3.31 -11.84 4.77
C TYR A 118 3.39 -11.30 6.20
N ASN A 119 4.22 -10.28 6.47
CA ASN A 119 4.27 -9.64 7.78
C ASN A 119 2.95 -8.94 8.11
N GLY A 120 2.32 -8.28 7.13
CA GLY A 120 1.01 -7.66 7.31
C GLY A 120 -0.06 -8.70 7.65
N LEU A 121 -0.02 -9.85 6.98
CA LEU A 121 -0.90 -10.98 7.27
C LEU A 121 -0.66 -11.58 8.66
N LEU A 122 0.60 -11.73 9.09
CA LEU A 122 0.94 -12.24 10.42
C LEU A 122 0.40 -11.38 11.58
N GLU A 123 0.29 -10.07 11.35
CA GLU A 123 -0.22 -9.11 12.33
C GLU A 123 -1.73 -8.86 12.19
N ASP A 124 -2.41 -9.65 11.35
CA ASP A 124 -3.84 -9.59 11.11
C ASP A 124 -4.62 -10.61 11.95
N VAL A 125 -5.73 -10.16 12.55
CA VAL A 125 -6.60 -11.03 13.36
C VAL A 125 -7.20 -12.18 12.55
N HIS A 126 -7.49 -11.95 11.26
CA HIS A 126 -8.03 -12.97 10.36
C HIS A 126 -7.02 -14.09 10.15
N PHE A 127 -5.72 -13.83 10.08
CA PHE A 127 -4.75 -14.91 9.94
C PHE A 127 -4.60 -15.72 11.22
N SER A 128 -4.67 -15.07 12.38
CA SER A 128 -4.59 -15.76 13.67
C SER A 128 -5.84 -16.60 14.00
N GLU A 129 -7.01 -16.25 13.45
CA GLU A 129 -8.31 -16.81 13.85
C GLU A 129 -9.10 -17.48 12.70
N SER A 130 -8.61 -17.48 11.47
CA SER A 130 -9.32 -18.04 10.30
C SER A 130 -8.43 -18.90 9.39
N GLU A 131 -9.04 -19.45 8.32
CA GLU A 131 -8.35 -20.20 7.26
C GLU A 131 -7.84 -19.31 6.12
N LEU A 132 -7.76 -17.99 6.32
CA LEU A 132 -7.30 -17.04 5.30
C LEU A 132 -5.85 -17.33 4.87
N THR A 133 -5.63 -17.39 3.56
CA THR A 133 -4.30 -17.54 2.96
C THR A 133 -4.13 -16.59 1.78
N CYS A 134 -2.92 -16.50 1.24
CA CYS A 134 -2.68 -15.77 -0.01
C CYS A 134 -3.57 -16.30 -1.15
N LEU A 135 -3.82 -17.62 -1.18
CA LEU A 135 -4.64 -18.26 -2.21
C LEU A 135 -6.14 -18.08 -2.05
N THR A 136 -6.59 -17.40 -0.98
CA THR A 136 -8.00 -17.01 -0.84
C THR A 136 -8.35 -15.89 -1.84
N CYS A 137 -7.40 -15.01 -2.11
CA CYS A 137 -7.60 -13.86 -3.01
C CYS A 137 -6.75 -13.94 -4.29
N HIS A 138 -5.62 -14.65 -4.25
CA HIS A 138 -4.71 -14.78 -5.39
C HIS A 138 -4.80 -16.15 -6.04
N SER A 139 -4.70 -16.16 -7.37
CA SER A 139 -4.54 -17.38 -8.14
C SER A 139 -3.15 -17.44 -8.76
N LEU A 140 -2.48 -18.58 -8.64
CA LEU A 140 -1.22 -18.84 -9.35
C LEU A 140 -1.46 -19.31 -10.80
N HIS A 141 -2.69 -19.71 -11.12
CA HIS A 141 -3.08 -20.21 -12.44
C HIS A 141 -4.49 -19.74 -12.80
N GLY A 142 -4.62 -18.93 -13.84
CA GLY A 142 -5.93 -18.42 -14.26
C GLY A 142 -6.33 -17.12 -13.55
N TYR A 143 -5.38 -16.23 -13.33
CA TYR A 143 -5.59 -14.84 -12.91
C TYR A 143 -5.94 -13.94 -14.10
N GLU A 144 -6.58 -12.79 -13.83
CA GLU A 144 -6.90 -11.80 -14.87
C GLU A 144 -5.66 -11.02 -15.33
N SER A 145 -4.81 -10.61 -14.39
CA SER A 145 -3.60 -9.82 -14.63
C SER A 145 -2.40 -10.38 -13.88
N PRO A 146 -1.20 -10.42 -14.48
CA PRO A 146 0.02 -10.80 -13.77
C PRO A 146 0.47 -9.77 -12.73
N ASP A 147 -0.06 -8.54 -12.79
CA ASP A 147 0.36 -7.45 -11.90
C ASP A 147 -0.09 -7.67 -10.44
N ASP A 148 -1.25 -8.28 -10.24
CA ASP A 148 -1.83 -8.57 -8.92
C ASP A 148 -2.17 -10.05 -8.72
N GLN A 149 -2.23 -10.85 -9.78
CA GLN A 149 -2.57 -12.27 -9.74
C GLN A 149 -3.87 -12.55 -8.97
N LEU A 150 -4.84 -11.63 -9.02
CA LEU A 150 -6.11 -11.84 -8.34
C LEU A 150 -6.88 -13.00 -8.97
N ASP A 151 -7.48 -13.82 -8.11
CA ASP A 151 -8.41 -14.86 -8.53
C ASP A 151 -9.68 -14.20 -9.10
N PRO A 152 -10.08 -14.52 -10.35
CA PRO A 152 -11.30 -13.96 -10.94
C PRO A 152 -12.57 -14.29 -10.16
N GLU A 153 -12.57 -15.36 -9.35
CA GLU A 153 -13.68 -15.76 -8.48
C GLU A 153 -13.71 -14.97 -7.16
N SER A 154 -12.61 -14.30 -6.80
CA SER A 154 -12.44 -13.52 -5.58
C SER A 154 -12.20 -12.04 -5.87
N LEU A 155 -13.01 -11.43 -6.75
CA LEU A 155 -12.93 -10.01 -7.09
C LEU A 155 -13.93 -9.15 -6.30
N GLY A 156 -13.50 -7.91 -6.00
CA GLY A 156 -14.33 -6.89 -5.35
C GLY A 156 -14.80 -7.32 -3.96
N ASN A 157 -16.03 -6.96 -3.60
CA ASN A 157 -16.61 -7.30 -2.29
C ASN A 157 -16.80 -8.81 -2.06
N GLN A 158 -16.89 -9.63 -3.11
CA GLN A 158 -17.17 -11.07 -2.95
C GLN A 158 -16.06 -11.79 -2.19
N SER A 159 -14.81 -11.32 -2.29
CA SER A 159 -13.66 -11.83 -1.53
C SER A 159 -13.87 -11.70 -0.01
N CYS A 160 -14.67 -10.74 0.43
CA CYS A 160 -14.97 -10.48 1.84
C CYS A 160 -16.29 -11.14 2.27
N LEU A 161 -17.31 -11.06 1.42
CA LEU A 161 -18.68 -11.45 1.74
C LEU A 161 -18.88 -12.97 1.91
N GLY A 162 -17.93 -13.80 1.47
CA GLY A 162 -17.95 -15.24 1.74
C GLY A 162 -17.92 -15.58 3.22
N CYS A 163 -17.19 -14.79 4.03
CA CYS A 163 -17.14 -14.92 5.49
C CYS A 163 -18.05 -13.90 6.18
N HIS A 164 -18.09 -12.67 5.67
CA HIS A 164 -18.86 -11.56 6.26
C HIS A 164 -20.28 -11.49 5.71
N THR A 165 -21.04 -12.56 5.93
CA THR A 165 -22.39 -12.72 5.35
C THR A 165 -23.38 -11.66 5.85
N GLU A 166 -23.13 -11.05 7.00
CA GLU A 166 -23.94 -9.97 7.58
C GLU A 166 -23.98 -8.71 6.71
N TYR A 167 -22.99 -8.50 5.83
CA TYR A 167 -22.92 -7.35 4.92
C TYR A 167 -23.38 -7.67 3.49
N THR A 168 -23.99 -8.84 3.26
CA THR A 168 -24.54 -9.22 1.93
C THR A 168 -25.82 -8.46 1.56
N GLY A 169 -26.43 -7.77 2.54
CA GLY A 169 -27.63 -6.95 2.36
C GLY A 169 -27.32 -5.56 1.78
N ASP A 170 -27.89 -4.52 2.40
CA ASP A 170 -27.63 -3.14 1.98
C ASP A 170 -26.24 -2.69 2.46
N VAL A 171 -25.24 -2.84 1.59
CA VAL A 171 -23.85 -2.43 1.87
C VAL A 171 -23.75 -0.94 2.21
N SER A 172 -24.65 -0.10 1.71
CA SER A 172 -24.65 1.34 1.97
C SER A 172 -24.94 1.69 3.43
N ASP A 173 -25.67 0.85 4.16
CA ASP A 173 -25.90 1.04 5.60
C ASP A 173 -24.60 0.91 6.39
N HIS A 174 -23.73 0.00 5.96
CA HIS A 174 -22.41 -0.19 6.53
C HIS A 174 -21.43 0.86 6.04
N THR A 175 -21.24 0.99 4.72
CA THR A 175 -20.16 1.81 4.14
C THR A 175 -20.46 3.30 4.17
N ARG A 176 -21.73 3.69 4.32
CA ARG A 176 -22.22 5.07 4.21
C ARG A 176 -21.97 5.72 2.85
N HIS A 177 -21.72 4.90 1.83
CA HIS A 177 -21.54 5.30 0.44
C HIS A 177 -22.63 4.69 -0.43
N GLN A 178 -22.89 5.26 -1.60
CA GLN A 178 -23.79 4.65 -2.59
C GLN A 178 -23.29 3.24 -2.95
N ALA A 179 -24.19 2.27 -3.04
CA ALA A 179 -23.83 0.86 -3.18
C ALA A 179 -22.91 0.55 -4.38
N ALA A 180 -23.07 1.30 -5.48
CA ALA A 180 -22.28 1.12 -6.71
C ALA A 180 -21.03 2.03 -6.78
N SER A 181 -20.72 2.81 -5.75
CA SER A 181 -19.54 3.67 -5.75
C SER A 181 -18.30 2.94 -5.23
N SER A 182 -17.13 3.46 -5.58
CA SER A 182 -15.83 2.98 -5.06
C SER A 182 -15.73 3.00 -3.53
N GLY A 183 -16.49 3.86 -2.85
CA GLY A 183 -16.57 3.91 -1.39
C GLY A 183 -17.33 2.74 -0.77
N SER A 184 -18.06 1.95 -1.57
CA SER A 184 -18.71 0.71 -1.13
C SER A 184 -17.87 -0.54 -1.40
N GLU A 185 -16.64 -0.41 -1.88
CA GLU A 185 -15.70 -1.53 -2.03
C GLU A 185 -14.96 -1.79 -0.72
N CYS A 186 -15.15 -2.96 -0.10
CA CYS A 186 -14.61 -3.33 1.22
C CYS A 186 -13.12 -3.05 1.34
N MET A 187 -12.34 -3.44 0.32
CA MET A 187 -10.90 -3.27 0.31
C MET A 187 -10.45 -1.80 0.26
N ASN A 188 -11.27 -0.86 -0.24
CA ASN A 188 -10.88 0.56 -0.26
C ASN A 188 -10.83 1.17 1.14
N CYS A 189 -11.61 0.62 2.08
CA CYS A 189 -11.63 1.03 3.48
C CYS A 189 -10.72 0.15 4.35
N HIS A 190 -10.85 -1.17 4.22
CA HIS A 190 -10.20 -2.13 5.11
C HIS A 190 -8.81 -2.58 4.66
N MET A 191 -8.45 -2.34 3.39
CA MET A 191 -7.13 -2.63 2.82
C MET A 191 -6.65 -1.42 1.99
N PRO A 192 -6.55 -0.23 2.60
CA PRO A 192 -6.29 1.00 1.87
C PRO A 192 -4.91 0.96 1.20
N HIS A 193 -4.73 1.78 0.15
CA HIS A 193 -3.47 1.88 -0.56
C HIS A 193 -2.45 2.70 0.24
N THR A 194 -1.88 2.09 1.28
CA THR A 194 -0.94 2.70 2.24
C THR A 194 0.47 2.10 2.16
N THR A 195 0.71 1.16 1.25
CA THR A 195 1.99 0.48 1.08
C THR A 195 2.66 0.98 -0.19
N TYR A 196 3.89 1.45 -0.12
CA TYR A 196 4.63 1.90 -1.30
C TYR A 196 5.42 0.75 -1.95
N GLY A 197 5.34 0.63 -3.27
CA GLY A 197 6.19 -0.30 -4.05
C GLY A 197 6.09 -0.05 -5.54
N LEU A 198 7.16 -0.29 -6.31
CA LEU A 198 7.18 -0.23 -7.77
C LEU A 198 6.63 1.09 -8.38
N PHE A 199 6.89 2.23 -7.71
CA PHE A 199 6.34 3.55 -8.06
C PHE A 199 4.80 3.58 -8.06
N SER A 200 4.17 2.85 -7.13
CA SER A 200 2.73 2.82 -6.87
C SER A 200 2.42 2.84 -5.38
N ALA A 201 1.19 3.21 -5.04
CA ALA A 201 0.59 2.81 -3.78
C ALA A 201 -0.13 1.46 -3.99
N MET A 202 0.10 0.52 -3.10
CA MET A 202 -0.41 -0.85 -3.10
C MET A 202 -1.28 -1.05 -1.86
N ARG A 203 -2.23 -1.98 -1.96
CA ARG A 203 -3.14 -2.32 -0.85
C ARG A 203 -2.36 -2.87 0.33
N SER A 204 -2.67 -2.37 1.53
CA SER A 204 -2.26 -3.01 2.77
C SER A 204 -2.82 -4.43 2.82
N HIS A 205 -1.99 -5.39 3.19
CA HIS A 205 -2.43 -6.76 3.52
C HIS A 205 -2.76 -6.93 5.02
N ARG A 206 -2.77 -5.83 5.77
CA ARG A 206 -3.44 -5.73 7.06
C ARG A 206 -4.87 -5.25 6.81
N ILE A 207 -5.83 -6.11 7.12
CA ILE A 207 -7.27 -5.91 7.07
C ILE A 207 -7.72 -5.34 8.42
N ASP A 208 -7.88 -4.02 8.47
CA ASP A 208 -8.25 -3.31 9.70
C ASP A 208 -9.49 -2.44 9.51
N ASN A 209 -10.06 -1.97 10.63
CA ASN A 209 -11.16 -1.01 10.58
C ASN A 209 -10.61 0.40 10.35
N PRO A 210 -11.19 1.19 9.42
CA PRO A 210 -10.77 2.57 9.21
C PRO A 210 -10.82 3.38 10.50
N SER A 211 -9.75 4.13 10.78
CA SER A 211 -9.70 5.03 11.93
C SER A 211 -8.90 6.28 11.60
N ALA A 212 -9.37 7.45 12.03
CA ALA A 212 -8.58 8.69 11.94
C ALA A 212 -7.40 8.69 12.94
N GLN A 213 -7.54 7.97 14.06
CA GLN A 213 -6.53 7.89 15.12
C GLN A 213 -5.20 7.36 14.59
N VAL A 214 -5.23 6.44 13.62
CA VAL A 214 -4.04 5.81 13.04
C VAL A 214 -3.09 6.81 12.39
N SER A 215 -3.64 7.86 11.78
CA SER A 215 -2.83 8.90 11.15
C SER A 215 -2.03 9.71 12.15
N VAL A 216 -2.60 9.97 13.33
CA VAL A 216 -1.97 10.78 14.38
C VAL A 216 -0.84 10.02 15.05
N TYR A 217 -1.08 8.79 15.52
CA TYR A 217 -0.04 8.08 16.29
C TYR A 217 0.99 7.33 15.42
N SER A 218 0.62 6.91 14.21
CA SER A 218 1.48 6.06 13.37
C SER A 218 2.06 6.76 12.14
N GLY A 219 1.48 7.91 11.76
CA GLY A 219 1.77 8.58 10.49
C GLY A 219 1.16 7.90 9.25
N ARG A 220 0.53 6.73 9.38
CA ARG A 220 -0.13 6.05 8.24
C ARG A 220 -1.36 6.85 7.77
N PRO A 221 -1.47 7.19 6.48
CA PRO A 221 -2.68 7.80 5.95
C PRO A 221 -3.91 6.90 6.17
N ASN A 222 -5.00 7.47 6.71
CA ASN A 222 -6.25 6.72 6.91
C ASN A 222 -7.05 6.60 5.60
N ALA A 223 -7.88 5.57 5.49
CA ALA A 223 -8.62 5.26 4.27
C ALA A 223 -9.56 6.40 3.79
N CYS A 224 -10.18 7.14 4.72
CA CYS A 224 -11.14 8.19 4.39
C CYS A 224 -10.44 9.34 3.65
N ASN A 225 -9.34 9.85 4.22
CA ASN A 225 -8.56 10.94 3.64
C ASN A 225 -7.63 10.49 2.48
N LEU A 226 -7.68 9.22 2.08
CA LEU A 226 -7.08 8.74 0.82
C LEU A 226 -8.06 8.79 -0.36
N CYS A 227 -9.37 8.91 -0.10
CA CYS A 227 -10.37 9.24 -1.13
C CYS A 227 -10.79 10.71 -1.06
N HIS A 228 -11.15 11.18 0.14
CA HIS A 228 -11.52 12.57 0.42
C HIS A 228 -10.27 13.42 0.68
N LEU A 229 -9.46 13.57 -0.37
CA LEU A 229 -8.19 14.28 -0.32
C LEU A 229 -8.37 15.78 0.02
N ASP A 230 -9.56 16.32 -0.14
CA ASP A 230 -9.95 17.68 0.19
C ASP A 230 -10.32 17.86 1.66
N GLN A 231 -10.45 16.80 2.45
CA GLN A 231 -10.96 16.88 3.83
C GLN A 231 -9.85 16.80 4.89
N THR A 232 -10.13 17.37 6.06
CA THR A 232 -9.22 17.40 7.23
C THR A 232 -9.26 16.08 8.00
N LEU A 233 -8.34 15.89 8.97
CA LEU A 233 -8.44 14.74 9.88
C LEU A 233 -9.63 14.90 10.84
N GLU A 234 -9.98 16.14 11.21
CA GLU A 234 -11.14 16.43 12.03
C GLU A 234 -12.44 15.98 11.35
N TRP A 235 -12.57 16.21 10.05
CA TRP A 235 -13.71 15.72 9.26
C TRP A 235 -13.86 14.19 9.37
N SER A 236 -12.78 13.44 9.14
CA SER A 236 -12.80 11.97 9.23
C SER A 236 -13.12 11.50 10.65
N SER A 237 -12.54 12.15 11.67
CA SER A 237 -12.79 11.87 13.09
C SER A 237 -14.26 12.05 13.46
N GLN A 238 -14.90 13.13 12.99
CA GLN A 238 -16.31 13.41 13.25
C GLN A 238 -17.23 12.37 12.62
N TYR A 239 -17.04 12.03 11.34
CA TYR A 239 -17.88 11.03 10.68
C TYR A 239 -17.68 9.62 11.23
N LEU A 240 -16.45 9.24 11.57
CA LEU A 240 -16.19 7.94 12.22
C LEU A 240 -16.81 7.86 13.62
N ASN A 241 -16.86 8.98 14.35
CA ASN A 241 -17.58 9.06 15.62
C ASN A 241 -19.10 8.95 15.41
N GLU A 242 -19.68 9.72 14.48
CA GLU A 242 -21.12 9.73 14.23
C GLU A 242 -21.64 8.37 13.73
N TRP A 243 -20.88 7.70 12.85
CA TRP A 243 -21.35 6.48 12.19
C TRP A 243 -21.06 5.20 12.96
N TYR A 244 -19.96 5.16 13.73
CA TYR A 244 -19.44 3.94 14.35
C TYR A 244 -19.02 4.12 15.82
N ASP A 245 -19.39 5.23 16.45
CA ASP A 245 -19.09 5.54 17.85
C ASP A 245 -17.58 5.50 18.20
N GLN A 246 -16.68 5.70 17.21
CA GLN A 246 -15.25 5.79 17.48
C GLN A 246 -14.93 7.03 18.33
N PRO A 247 -13.96 6.97 19.26
CA PRO A 247 -13.58 8.15 20.05
C PRO A 247 -13.07 9.26 19.14
N LEU A 248 -13.45 10.50 19.45
CA LEU A 248 -12.89 11.67 18.78
C LEU A 248 -11.39 11.73 19.02
N VAL A 249 -10.64 12.00 17.95
CA VAL A 249 -9.19 12.11 17.97
C VAL A 249 -8.76 13.47 18.53
N ASP A 250 -7.71 13.48 19.34
CA ASP A 250 -7.05 14.72 19.75
C ASP A 250 -6.14 15.21 18.61
N LEU A 251 -6.46 16.39 18.08
CA LEU A 251 -5.86 16.95 16.85
C LEU A 251 -5.27 18.32 17.12
N ASP A 252 -4.14 18.61 16.47
CA ASP A 252 -3.56 19.95 16.45
C ASP A 252 -4.32 20.89 15.49
N GLU A 253 -3.91 22.17 15.44
CA GLU A 253 -4.58 23.17 14.60
C GLU A 253 -4.45 22.87 13.09
N ASP A 254 -3.31 22.33 12.65
CA ASP A 254 -3.08 21.99 11.25
C ASP A 254 -4.03 20.86 10.83
N GLU A 255 -4.12 19.82 11.66
CA GLU A 255 -4.94 18.63 11.42
C GLU A 255 -6.45 18.92 11.43
N ARG A 256 -6.87 19.96 12.16
CA ARG A 256 -8.27 20.45 12.17
C ARG A 256 -8.61 21.30 10.96
N SER A 257 -7.68 22.14 10.53
CA SER A 257 -7.98 23.23 9.59
C SER A 257 -7.51 22.98 8.16
N ILE A 258 -6.55 22.08 7.93
CA ILE A 258 -5.94 21.81 6.62
C ILE A 258 -6.24 20.37 6.22
N SER A 259 -6.45 20.13 4.92
CA SER A 259 -6.67 18.77 4.43
C SER A 259 -5.52 17.84 4.81
N ALA A 260 -5.85 16.64 5.27
CA ALA A 260 -4.86 15.66 5.71
C ALA A 260 -3.91 15.29 4.55
N ALA A 261 -4.43 15.16 3.34
CA ALA A 261 -3.64 14.88 2.14
C ALA A 261 -2.63 15.98 1.83
N ILE A 262 -2.99 17.25 2.06
CA ILE A 262 -2.10 18.40 1.86
C ILE A 262 -0.99 18.40 2.90
N LEU A 263 -1.30 18.11 4.17
CA LEU A 263 -0.29 17.98 5.21
C LEU A 263 0.71 16.87 4.86
N TRP A 264 0.22 15.69 4.46
CA TRP A 264 1.09 14.59 4.05
C TRP A 264 1.91 14.90 2.78
N ALA A 265 1.36 15.63 1.81
CA ALA A 265 2.06 16.01 0.58
C ALA A 265 3.13 17.10 0.81
N LEU A 266 2.89 18.05 1.71
CA LEU A 266 3.79 19.19 1.92
C LEU A 266 4.82 18.91 3.02
N LYS A 267 4.38 18.44 4.20
CA LYS A 267 5.24 18.22 5.37
C LYS A 267 5.49 16.76 5.74
N GLY A 268 4.72 15.82 5.20
CA GLY A 268 4.92 14.38 5.44
C GLY A 268 6.25 13.88 4.90
N ASP A 269 6.64 12.68 5.31
CA ASP A 269 7.86 12.01 4.84
C ASP A 269 7.77 11.51 3.39
N ALA A 270 8.87 10.99 2.85
CA ALA A 270 8.92 10.62 1.43
C ALA A 270 7.91 9.53 1.03
N VAL A 271 7.58 8.59 1.93
CA VAL A 271 6.59 7.54 1.64
C VAL A 271 5.19 8.14 1.66
N GLN A 272 4.86 8.97 2.65
CA GLN A 272 3.59 9.70 2.67
C GLN A 272 3.43 10.52 1.38
N ARG A 273 4.43 11.35 1.04
CA ARG A 273 4.39 12.18 -0.18
C ARG A 273 4.22 11.35 -1.46
N THR A 274 4.85 10.18 -1.54
CA THR A 274 4.72 9.29 -2.71
C THR A 274 3.35 8.62 -2.79
N ILE A 275 2.81 8.14 -1.67
CA ILE A 275 1.46 7.60 -1.59
C ILE A 275 0.45 8.67 -2.00
N LEU A 276 0.59 9.89 -1.47
CA LEU A 276 -0.31 10.99 -1.82
C LEU A 276 -0.16 11.43 -3.27
N ALA A 277 1.06 11.45 -3.82
CA ALA A 277 1.26 11.67 -5.25
C ALA A 277 0.45 10.67 -6.09
N TRP A 278 0.41 9.39 -5.68
CA TRP A 278 -0.38 8.37 -6.38
C TRP A 278 -1.89 8.61 -6.24
N HIS A 279 -2.39 8.86 -5.02
CA HIS A 279 -3.81 9.08 -4.76
C HIS A 279 -4.36 10.33 -5.47
N LEU A 280 -3.57 11.40 -5.58
CA LEU A 280 -3.89 12.58 -6.36
C LEU A 280 -4.10 12.28 -7.87
N GLY A 281 -3.61 11.14 -8.36
CA GLY A 281 -3.85 10.64 -9.72
C GLY A 281 -4.82 9.46 -9.80
N TRP A 282 -5.39 9.01 -8.68
CA TRP A 282 -6.30 7.85 -8.60
C TRP A 282 -7.75 8.28 -8.86
N GLY A 283 -8.43 7.58 -9.77
CA GLY A 283 -9.77 7.93 -10.23
C GLY A 283 -10.80 8.09 -9.09
N PRO A 284 -10.96 7.08 -8.22
CA PRO A 284 -11.85 7.15 -7.06
C PRO A 284 -11.62 8.36 -6.14
N ALA A 285 -10.37 8.68 -5.80
CA ALA A 285 -10.07 9.82 -4.97
C ALA A 285 -10.41 11.14 -5.67
N ARG A 286 -10.06 11.26 -6.95
CA ARG A 286 -10.39 12.42 -7.78
C ARG A 286 -11.90 12.64 -7.93
N GLU A 287 -12.67 11.57 -8.09
CA GLU A 287 -14.14 11.62 -8.12
C GLU A 287 -14.72 12.09 -6.79
N ALA A 288 -14.13 11.68 -5.67
CA ALA A 288 -14.56 12.07 -4.32
C ALA A 288 -14.16 13.50 -3.93
N SER A 289 -12.97 13.97 -4.33
CA SER A 289 -12.40 15.24 -3.88
C SER A 289 -12.41 16.37 -4.92
N GLY A 290 -12.69 16.04 -6.18
CA GLY A 290 -12.57 16.94 -7.32
C GLY A 290 -11.12 17.19 -7.78
N ASP A 291 -10.97 17.59 -9.05
CA ASP A 291 -9.67 17.74 -9.72
C ASP A 291 -9.03 19.14 -9.60
N GLY A 292 -9.86 20.17 -9.42
CA GLY A 292 -9.50 21.55 -9.73
C GLY A 292 -8.34 22.13 -8.90
N TRP A 293 -8.01 21.51 -7.76
CA TRP A 293 -7.00 21.98 -6.81
C TRP A 293 -5.74 21.08 -6.78
N ILE A 294 -5.73 19.95 -7.47
CA ILE A 294 -4.70 18.91 -7.34
C ILE A 294 -3.36 19.30 -7.99
N ALA A 295 -3.41 19.97 -9.16
CA ALA A 295 -2.22 20.20 -9.98
C ALA A 295 -1.09 20.97 -9.27
N PRO A 296 -1.35 22.01 -8.45
CA PRO A 296 -0.31 22.66 -7.65
C PRO A 296 0.47 21.73 -6.72
N TYR A 297 -0.21 20.79 -6.07
CA TYR A 297 0.42 19.83 -5.17
C TYR A 297 1.29 18.84 -5.95
N LEU A 298 0.80 18.32 -7.07
CA LEU A 298 1.62 17.48 -7.94
C LEU A 298 2.82 18.23 -8.52
N ALA A 299 2.65 19.50 -8.91
CA ALA A 299 3.75 20.35 -9.38
C ALA A 299 4.83 20.56 -8.29
N GLN A 300 4.43 20.69 -7.03
CA GLN A 300 5.36 20.73 -5.90
C GLN A 300 6.07 19.38 -5.68
N LEU A 301 5.38 18.25 -5.88
CA LEU A 301 5.99 16.92 -5.77
C LEU A 301 6.89 16.58 -6.96
N LEU A 302 6.74 17.26 -8.12
CA LEU A 302 7.73 17.18 -9.19
C LEU A 302 9.10 17.70 -8.74
N THR A 303 9.21 18.53 -7.70
CA THR A 303 10.49 19.01 -7.17
C THR A 303 11.00 18.25 -5.96
N ASP A 304 10.34 17.15 -5.59
CA ASP A 304 10.72 16.32 -4.44
C ASP A 304 12.16 15.80 -4.52
N PRO A 305 12.92 15.70 -3.41
CA PRO A 305 14.28 15.15 -3.44
C PRO A 305 14.37 13.73 -3.98
N TYR A 306 13.33 12.90 -3.80
CA TYR A 306 13.30 11.52 -4.27
C TYR A 306 12.78 11.43 -5.71
N SER A 307 13.59 10.86 -6.60
CA SER A 307 13.19 10.61 -8.00
C SER A 307 11.95 9.71 -8.11
N ALA A 308 11.74 8.81 -7.14
CA ALA A 308 10.56 7.98 -7.03
C ALA A 308 9.28 8.83 -6.86
N THR A 309 9.25 9.74 -5.89
CA THR A 309 8.14 10.68 -5.68
C THR A 309 7.87 11.50 -6.94
N ARG A 310 8.93 12.02 -7.58
CA ARG A 310 8.81 12.82 -8.81
C ARG A 310 8.19 12.02 -9.96
N GLN A 311 8.57 10.76 -10.11
CA GLN A 311 8.04 9.87 -11.14
C GLN A 311 6.55 9.55 -10.90
N VAL A 312 6.16 9.29 -9.66
CA VAL A 312 4.74 9.07 -9.31
C VAL A 312 3.94 10.34 -9.54
N ALA A 313 4.43 11.50 -9.08
CA ALA A 313 3.77 12.78 -9.30
C ALA A 313 3.58 13.10 -10.79
N TYR A 314 4.57 12.78 -11.64
CA TYR A 314 4.45 12.92 -13.08
C TYR A 314 3.39 11.99 -13.69
N ARG A 315 3.36 10.71 -13.30
CA ARG A 315 2.32 9.78 -13.75
C ARG A 315 0.92 10.23 -13.33
N SER A 316 0.78 10.84 -12.16
CA SER A 316 -0.49 11.35 -11.67
C SER A 316 -0.91 12.65 -12.38
N ILE A 317 0.00 13.60 -12.57
CA ILE A 317 -0.36 14.92 -13.13
C ILE A 317 -0.84 14.79 -14.57
N THR A 318 -0.28 13.86 -15.35
CA THR A 318 -0.69 13.60 -16.74
C THR A 318 -2.12 13.06 -16.87
N ARG A 319 -2.72 12.58 -15.77
CA ARG A 319 -4.12 12.13 -15.72
C ARG A 319 -5.11 13.26 -15.47
N LEU A 320 -4.64 14.46 -15.09
CA LEU A 320 -5.50 15.61 -14.85
C LEU A 320 -5.98 16.28 -16.15
N PRO A 321 -7.17 16.89 -16.15
CA PRO A 321 -7.63 17.70 -17.28
C PRO A 321 -6.63 18.80 -17.65
N GLY A 322 -6.24 18.87 -18.94
CA GLY A 322 -5.26 19.86 -19.43
C GLY A 322 -3.78 19.43 -19.33
N PHE A 323 -3.49 18.25 -18.78
CA PHE A 323 -2.12 17.78 -18.56
C PHE A 323 -1.71 16.54 -19.38
N SER A 324 -2.58 16.00 -20.23
CA SER A 324 -2.28 14.79 -21.03
C SER A 324 -1.02 14.90 -21.90
N GLY A 325 -0.69 16.10 -22.36
CA GLY A 325 0.55 16.40 -23.11
C GLY A 325 1.69 16.98 -22.25
N PHE A 326 1.62 16.88 -20.93
CA PHE A 326 2.71 17.32 -20.06
C PHE A 326 3.86 16.30 -20.13
N THR A 327 5.08 16.79 -20.29
CA THR A 327 6.29 15.96 -20.37
C THR A 327 7.28 16.36 -19.29
N TYR A 328 7.90 15.35 -18.68
CA TYR A 328 8.78 15.53 -17.54
C TYR A 328 9.85 14.43 -17.51
N ASP A 329 11.09 14.83 -17.21
CA ASP A 329 12.19 13.92 -16.90
C ASP A 329 12.44 13.96 -15.39
N TYR A 330 12.09 12.87 -14.71
CA TYR A 330 12.16 12.75 -13.25
C TYR A 330 13.58 12.56 -12.70
N VAL A 331 14.58 12.39 -13.56
CA VAL A 331 16.01 12.33 -13.18
C VAL A 331 16.80 13.53 -13.73
N ALA A 332 16.12 14.52 -14.30
CA ALA A 332 16.76 15.73 -14.81
C ALA A 332 17.44 16.57 -13.72
N SER A 333 18.20 17.57 -14.16
CA SER A 333 18.85 18.55 -13.27
C SER A 333 17.84 19.43 -12.53
N GLY A 334 18.20 19.92 -11.34
CA GLY A 334 17.36 20.82 -10.53
C GLY A 334 16.76 22.02 -11.29
N PRO A 335 17.51 22.76 -12.12
CA PRO A 335 16.96 23.86 -12.91
C PRO A 335 15.88 23.43 -13.91
N GLU A 336 16.01 22.24 -14.51
CA GLU A 336 14.99 21.71 -15.42
C GLU A 336 13.74 21.27 -14.67
N ILE A 337 13.92 20.57 -13.55
CA ILE A 337 12.85 20.19 -12.63
C ILE A 337 12.03 21.42 -12.20
N GLY A 338 12.71 22.49 -11.75
CA GLY A 338 12.05 23.73 -11.34
C GLY A 338 11.29 24.43 -12.47
N ARG A 339 11.85 24.46 -13.68
CA ARG A 339 11.14 25.01 -14.86
C ARG A 339 9.85 24.23 -15.17
N LYS A 340 9.89 22.90 -15.08
CA LYS A 340 8.74 22.04 -15.35
C LYS A 340 7.66 22.12 -14.27
N ALA A 341 8.04 22.24 -13.01
CA ALA A 341 7.10 22.52 -11.93
C ALA A 341 6.39 23.87 -12.16
N ASN A 342 7.13 24.93 -12.51
CA ASN A 342 6.55 26.22 -12.85
C ASN A 342 5.63 26.14 -14.08
N GLU A 343 6.02 25.40 -15.12
CA GLU A 343 5.18 25.14 -16.30
C GLU A 343 3.85 24.50 -15.89
N ALA A 344 3.87 23.52 -14.98
CA ALA A 344 2.67 22.88 -14.47
C ALA A 344 1.74 23.86 -13.73
N ILE A 345 2.29 24.74 -12.89
CA ILE A 345 1.51 25.81 -12.21
C ILE A 345 0.89 26.77 -13.23
N GLN A 346 1.64 27.19 -14.25
CA GLN A 346 1.11 28.07 -15.30
C GLN A 346 -0.01 27.41 -16.11
N ARG A 347 0.13 26.12 -16.42
CA ARG A 347 -0.93 25.34 -17.08
C ARG A 347 -2.19 25.30 -16.22
N TRP A 348 -2.05 25.02 -14.93
CA TRP A 348 -3.17 24.98 -13.98
C TRP A 348 -3.91 26.32 -13.90
N MET A 349 -3.21 27.44 -13.75
CA MET A 349 -3.82 28.78 -13.72
C MET A 349 -4.53 29.14 -15.03
N GLY A 350 -4.15 28.51 -16.15
CA GLY A 350 -4.79 28.69 -17.45
C GLY A 350 -6.02 27.80 -17.69
N VAL A 351 -6.35 26.86 -16.78
CA VAL A 351 -7.53 25.99 -16.91
C VAL A 351 -8.78 26.77 -16.51
N PRO A 352 -9.79 26.92 -17.39
CA PRO A 352 -10.99 27.71 -17.11
C PRO A 352 -11.99 27.04 -16.16
N ALA A 353 -11.62 25.95 -15.49
CA ALA A 353 -12.50 25.18 -14.63
C ALA A 353 -12.68 25.86 -13.26
N PRO A 354 -13.86 25.74 -12.63
CA PRO A 354 -14.02 26.13 -11.22
C PRO A 354 -13.04 25.32 -10.37
N VAL A 355 -12.14 26.02 -9.70
CA VAL A 355 -11.25 25.41 -8.70
C VAL A 355 -12.07 25.29 -7.42
N PRO A 356 -12.25 24.09 -6.83
CA PRO A 356 -12.74 24.00 -5.47
C PRO A 356 -11.82 24.83 -4.57
N THR A 357 -12.39 25.80 -3.86
CA THR A 357 -11.64 26.74 -3.04
C THR A 357 -12.00 26.56 -1.58
N GLY A 358 -11.04 26.79 -0.70
CA GLY A 358 -11.22 26.59 0.73
C GLY A 358 -9.90 26.82 1.44
N TYR A 359 -9.97 27.42 2.63
CA TYR A 359 -8.79 27.61 3.47
C TYR A 359 -8.10 26.28 3.79
N HIS A 360 -8.87 25.19 3.92
CA HIS A 360 -8.34 23.84 4.12
C HIS A 360 -7.55 23.28 2.93
N LEU A 361 -7.75 23.84 1.73
CA LEU A 361 -6.99 23.52 0.51
C LEU A 361 -5.82 24.47 0.26
N LEU A 362 -5.57 25.45 1.15
CA LEU A 362 -4.58 26.51 0.96
C LEU A 362 -4.74 27.28 -0.36
N ILE A 363 -5.95 27.28 -0.93
CA ILE A 363 -6.29 27.99 -2.16
C ILE A 363 -7.47 28.92 -1.84
N GLY A 364 -7.24 30.21 -1.97
CA GLY A 364 -8.23 31.26 -1.74
C GLY A 364 -9.37 31.23 -2.75
N ALA A 365 -10.47 31.90 -2.44
CA ALA A 365 -11.63 32.02 -3.34
C ALA A 365 -11.31 32.72 -4.68
N ASP A 366 -10.21 33.46 -4.73
CA ASP A 366 -9.64 34.10 -5.91
C ASP A 366 -8.72 33.16 -6.72
N GLY A 367 -8.61 31.88 -6.31
CA GLY A 367 -7.74 30.88 -6.92
C GLY A 367 -6.26 31.04 -6.57
N GLN A 368 -5.91 31.96 -5.67
CA GLN A 368 -4.52 32.17 -5.27
C GLN A 368 -4.08 31.17 -4.19
N ILE A 369 -2.87 30.66 -4.33
CA ILE A 369 -2.26 29.79 -3.32
C ILE A 369 -1.85 30.64 -2.12
N ASN A 370 -2.18 30.18 -0.91
CA ASN A 370 -1.67 30.75 0.34
C ASN A 370 -0.18 30.42 0.50
N LEU A 371 0.68 31.21 -0.15
CA LEU A 371 2.12 30.97 -0.20
C LEU A 371 2.79 31.01 1.18
N SER A 372 2.28 31.83 2.12
CA SER A 372 2.83 31.87 3.49
C SER A 372 2.67 30.52 4.19
N GLU A 373 1.47 29.96 4.12
CA GLU A 373 1.16 28.69 4.77
C GLU A 373 1.83 27.52 4.06
N TRP A 374 1.81 27.52 2.73
CA TRP A 374 2.55 26.58 1.90
C TRP A 374 4.03 26.52 2.26
N THR A 375 4.69 27.67 2.39
CA THR A 375 6.12 27.76 2.72
C THR A 375 6.37 27.30 4.15
N ARG A 376 5.48 27.61 5.10
CA ARG A 376 5.57 27.13 6.48
C ARG A 376 5.56 25.60 6.53
N LEU A 377 4.60 24.96 5.86
CA LEU A 377 4.49 23.49 5.84
C LEU A 377 5.69 22.84 5.16
N LEU A 378 6.16 23.37 4.02
CA LEU A 378 7.38 22.87 3.39
C LEU A 378 8.61 23.01 4.30
N GLY A 379 8.70 24.08 5.10
CA GLY A 379 9.76 24.25 6.09
C GLY A 379 9.71 23.24 7.25
N GLN A 380 8.59 22.55 7.43
CA GLN A 380 8.39 21.48 8.42
C GLN A 380 8.47 20.08 7.82
N ARG A 381 8.86 19.97 6.54
CA ARG A 381 8.91 18.69 5.85
C ARG A 381 9.84 17.71 6.54
N ASP A 382 9.35 16.49 6.69
CA ASP A 382 10.17 15.37 7.12
C ASP A 382 11.14 14.95 6.00
N GLU A 383 12.40 15.31 6.20
CA GLU A 383 13.53 15.03 5.31
C GLU A 383 14.37 13.83 5.79
N ARG A 384 13.83 13.00 6.69
CA ARG A 384 14.52 11.78 7.12
C ARG A 384 14.87 10.92 5.88
N PRO A 385 16.12 10.44 5.76
CA PRO A 385 16.49 9.50 4.72
C PRO A 385 15.68 8.21 4.86
N LEU A 386 14.94 7.84 3.81
CA LEU A 386 14.25 6.56 3.73
C LEU A 386 14.93 5.71 2.67
N THR A 387 15.44 4.56 3.10
CA THR A 387 16.03 3.57 2.19
C THR A 387 15.04 2.43 2.01
N ILE A 388 14.47 2.36 0.82
CA ILE A 388 13.55 1.30 0.43
C ILE A 388 14.35 0.30 -0.40
N ARG A 389 14.79 -0.79 0.24
CA ARG A 389 15.37 -1.94 -0.45
C ARG A 389 14.22 -2.89 -0.79
N GLU A 390 13.76 -2.84 -2.04
CA GLU A 390 12.82 -3.82 -2.57
C GLU A 390 13.43 -5.24 -2.49
#